data_AF-A0A963EUB8-F1
#
_entry.id   AF-A0A963EUB8-F1
#
_cell.length_a   1.000
_cell.length_b   1.000
_cell.length_c   1.000
_cell.angle_alpha   90.00
_cell.angle_beta   90.00
_cell.angle_gamma   90.00
#
_symmetry.space_group_name_H-M   'P 1'
#
loop_
_entity.id
_entity.type
_entity.pdbx_description
1 polymer ?
#
loop_
_entity_poly.entity_id
_entity_poly.type
_entity_poly.pdbx_seq_one_letter_code
_entity_poly.pdbx_strand_id
1 'polypeptide(L)' 'WEARLNEGRWGMVTWPEEFGGRGCDLIDWLIFEEEYYRAGAPLRVNQNGIFLLGPTLM' A
#
# COMPACT_ATOMS: atom_id res chain seq x y z
N TRP A 1 -12.18 -6.40 -1.57
CA TRP A 1 -10.85 -6.54 -0.93
C TRP A 1 -10.23 -5.19 -0.62
N GLU A 2 -10.11 -4.26 -1.57
CA GLU A 2 -9.57 -2.90 -1.31
C GLU A 2 -10.24 -2.17 -0.13
N ALA A 3 -11.56 -2.25 0.02
CA ALA A 3 -12.27 -1.68 1.17
C ALA A 3 -11.75 -2.23 2.51
N ARG A 4 -11.49 -3.55 2.58
CA ARG A 4 -10.96 -4.24 3.76
C ARG A 4 -9.53 -3.80 4.08
N LEU A 5 -8.69 -3.58 3.07
CA LEU A 5 -7.35 -3.02 3.26
C LEU A 5 -7.43 -1.56 3.73
N ASN A 6 -8.35 -0.78 3.16
CA ASN A 6 -8.54 0.62 3.49
C ASN A 6 -8.99 0.82 4.95
N GLU A 7 -9.80 -0.07 5.52
CA GLU A 7 -10.15 -0.07 6.95
C GLU A 7 -8.91 -0.03 7.87
N GLY A 8 -7.79 -0.63 7.44
CA GLY A 8 -6.51 -0.61 8.16
C GLY A 8 -5.43 0.27 7.55
N ARG A 9 -5.77 1.12 6.57
CA ARG A 9 -4.81 1.91 5.76
C ARG A 9 -3.74 1.07 5.06
N TRP A 10 -4.02 -0.19 4.76
CA TRP A 10 -3.14 -1.09 3.99
C TRP A 10 -3.25 -0.90 2.48
N GLY A 11 -4.13 0.02 2.06
CA GLY A 11 -4.37 0.36 0.66
C GLY A 11 -3.16 1.02 0.00
N MET A 12 -2.49 1.91 0.72
CA MET A 12 -1.48 2.84 0.23
C MET A 12 -0.36 3.01 1.29
N VAL A 13 0.33 1.92 1.63
CA VAL A 13 1.22 1.88 2.81
C VAL A 13 2.38 2.90 2.75
N THR A 14 2.89 3.20 1.56
CA THR A 14 3.97 4.17 1.35
C THR A 14 3.52 5.63 1.32
N TRP A 15 2.22 5.90 1.21
CA TRP A 15 1.74 7.29 1.16
C TRP A 15 1.89 7.98 2.52
N PRO A 16 2.12 9.31 2.55
CA PRO A 16 2.08 10.08 3.79
C PRO A 16 0.77 9.88 4.58
N GLU A 17 0.86 9.94 5.91
CA GLU A 17 -0.30 9.77 6.79
C GLU A 17 -1.39 10.83 6.56
N GLU A 18 -1.01 12.05 6.18
CA GLU A 18 -1.93 13.16 5.86
C GLU A 18 -2.84 12.85 4.65
N PHE A 19 -2.42 11.92 3.78
CA PHE A 19 -3.19 11.44 2.64
C PHE A 19 -3.82 10.06 2.88
N GLY A 20 -3.86 9.60 4.13
CA GLY A 20 -4.49 8.34 4.52
C GLY A 20 -3.61 7.10 4.32
N GLY A 21 -2.32 7.28 4.07
CA GLY A 21 -1.33 6.20 4.03
C GLY A 21 -0.79 5.82 5.41
N ARG A 22 0.39 5.17 5.42
CA ARG A 22 1.08 4.74 6.64
C ARG A 22 2.51 5.25 6.74
N GLY A 23 2.99 6.02 5.75
CA GLY A 23 4.34 6.57 5.72
C GLY A 23 5.45 5.51 5.77
N CYS A 24 5.16 4.28 5.31
CA CYS A 24 6.11 3.17 5.34
C CYS A 24 7.35 3.50 4.49
N ASP A 25 8.53 3.18 5.03
CA ASP A 25 9.76 3.24 4.27
C ASP A 25 9.89 2.04 3.30
N LEU A 26 11.02 1.95 2.61
CA LEU A 26 11.26 0.89 1.63
C LEU A 26 11.24 -0.52 2.24
N ILE A 27 11.74 -0.68 3.47
CA ILE A 27 11.83 -1.99 4.12
C ILE A 27 10.45 -2.42 4.61
N ASP A 28 9.70 -1.51 5.24
CA ASP A 28 8.33 -1.77 5.67
C ASP A 28 7.42 -2.12 4.47
N TRP A 29 7.60 -1.43 3.34
CA TRP A 29 6.87 -1.76 2.12
C TRP A 29 7.22 -3.15 1.59
N LEU A 30 8.51 -3.51 1.54
CA LEU A 30 8.92 -4.85 1.10
C LEU A 30 8.35 -5.95 1.99
N ILE A 31 8.37 -5.78 3.32
CA ILE A 31 7.75 -6.72 4.26
C ILE A 31 6.26 -6.86 3.98
N PHE A 32 5.56 -5.74 3.75
CA PHE A 32 4.15 -5.77 3.40
C PHE A 32 3.87 -6.54 2.11
N GLU A 33 4.66 -6.33 1.06
CA GLU A 33 4.50 -7.04 -0.22
C GLU A 33 4.74 -8.55 -0.08
N GLU A 34 5.75 -8.96 0.70
CA GLU A 34 6.02 -10.38 0.97
C GLU A 34 4.86 -11.06 1.69
N GLU A 35 4.32 -10.43 2.75
CA GLU A 35 3.19 -10.97 3.50
C GLU A 35 1.89 -10.96 2.68
N TYR A 36 1.68 -9.92 1.87
CA TYR A 36 0.55 -9.83 0.95
C TYR A 36 0.57 -10.96 -0.08
N TYR A 37 1.75 -11.24 -0.65
CA TYR A 37 1.96 -12.34 -1.57
C TYR A 37 1.75 -13.70 -0.89
N ARG A 38 2.34 -13.90 0.29
CA ARG A 38 2.22 -15.13 1.07
C ARG A 38 0.78 -15.44 1.47
N ALA A 39 -0.04 -14.40 1.71
CA ALA A 39 -1.45 -14.53 2.01
C ALA A 39 -2.31 -14.94 0.80
N GLY A 40 -1.73 -15.01 -0.42
CA GLY A 40 -2.49 -15.31 -1.63
C GLY A 40 -3.54 -14.25 -1.94
N ALA A 41 -3.29 -13.00 -1.53
CA ALA A 41 -4.24 -11.92 -1.68
C ALA A 41 -4.46 -11.56 -3.17
N PRO A 42 -5.66 -11.11 -3.55
CA PRO A 42 -5.98 -10.85 -4.95
C PRO A 42 -5.16 -9.69 -5.52
N LEU A 43 -5.11 -9.57 -6.85
CA LEU A 43 -4.46 -8.44 -7.50
C LEU A 43 -5.08 -7.11 -7.04
N ARG A 44 -4.23 -6.11 -6.76
CA ARG A 44 -4.66 -4.77 -6.35
C ARG A 44 -5.35 -4.04 -7.49
N VAL A 45 -6.42 -3.32 -7.19
CA VAL A 45 -7.07 -2.43 -8.15
C VAL A 45 -6.27 -1.13 -8.20
N ASN A 46 -6.11 -0.53 -9.40
CA ASN A 46 -5.43 0.75 -9.59
C ASN A 46 -3.93 0.76 -9.16
N GLN A 47 -3.19 -0.28 -9.55
CA GLN A 47 -1.74 -0.39 -9.29
C GLN A 47 -0.94 0.84 -9.73
N ASN A 48 -1.28 1.45 -10.87
CA ASN A 48 -0.60 2.66 -11.35
C ASN A 48 -0.76 3.83 -10.36
N GLY A 49 -1.95 4.03 -9.80
CA GLY A 49 -2.17 5.04 -8.76
C GLY A 49 -1.38 4.74 -7.49
N ILE A 50 -1.26 3.46 -7.10
CA ILE A 50 -0.51 3.05 -5.91
C ILE A 50 1.00 3.31 -6.12
N PHE A 51 1.55 2.83 -7.24
CA PHE A 51 3.00 2.79 -7.46
C PHE A 51 3.61 4.03 -8.11
N LEU A 52 2.83 4.84 -8.84
CA LEU A 52 3.38 6.03 -9.53
C LEU A 52 3.08 7.33 -8.78
N LEU A 53 1.88 7.47 -8.22
CA LEU A 53 1.51 8.70 -7.52
C LEU A 53 2.12 8.75 -6.11
N GLY A 54 2.16 7.63 -5.40
CA GLY A 54 2.75 7.55 -4.06
C GLY A 54 4.18 8.09 -3.98
N PRO A 55 5.12 7.56 -4.80
CA PRO A 55 6.49 8.07 -4.85
C PRO A 55 6.64 9.52 -5.29
N THR A 56 5.64 10.09 -5.97
CA THR A 56 5.65 11.49 -6.39
C THR A 56 5.25 12.44 -5.25
N LEU A 57 4.52 11.93 -4.25
CA LEU A 57 4.08 12.69 -3.07
C LEU A 57 5.11 12.72 -1.94
N MET A 58 6.22 11.97 -2.05
CA MET A 58 7.30 11.86 -1.06
C MET A 58 8.48 12.78 -1.38
#